data_AF-A0A8T5UIM3-F1
#
_entry.id   AF-A0A8T5UIM3-F1
#
_cell.length_a   1.000
_cell.length_b   1.000
_cell.length_c   1.000
_cell.angle_alpha   90.00
_cell.angle_beta   90.00
_cell.angle_gamma   90.00
#
_symmetry.space_group_name_H-M   'P 1'
#
loop_
_entity.id
_entity.type
_entity.pdbx_description
1 polymer ?
#
loop_
_entity_poly.entity_id
_entity_poly.type
_entity_poly.pdbx_seq_one_letter_code
_entity_poly.pdbx_strand_id
1 'polypeptide(L)'
;MTIDEKVKVGKKGEILPKKPLREISGIHPGDNVLIEAQPGRLIINKIFTVEELLEMPIISQGTAESVEKEIEEEVKIQEKLTNDEH
;
A
#
# COMPACT_ATOMS: atom_id res chain seq x y z
N MET A 1 -5.06 -1.02 -10.97
CA MET A 1 -5.37 -2.32 -11.59
C MET A 1 -5.17 -3.38 -10.53
N THR A 2 -6.17 -4.20 -10.24
CA THR A 2 -6.06 -5.26 -9.23
C THR A 2 -5.85 -6.58 -9.96
N ILE A 3 -4.88 -7.37 -9.50
CA ILE A 3 -4.67 -8.73 -9.98
C ILE A 3 -4.87 -9.71 -8.84
N ASP A 4 -5.60 -10.77 -9.11
CA ASP A 4 -5.85 -11.85 -8.19
C ASP A 4 -5.29 -13.16 -8.74
N GLU A 5 -4.81 -14.00 -7.82
CA GLU A 5 -4.35 -15.33 -8.18
C GLU A 5 -4.66 -16.32 -7.07
N LYS A 6 -5.11 -17.51 -7.45
CA LYS A 6 -5.31 -18.62 -6.52
C LYS A 6 -4.01 -19.38 -6.32
N VAL A 7 -3.49 -19.33 -5.10
CA VAL A 7 -2.30 -20.07 -4.68
C VAL A 7 -2.65 -21.11 -3.62
N LYS A 8 -1.97 -22.26 -3.67
CA LYS A 8 -2.08 -23.28 -2.61
C LYS A 8 -1.09 -22.94 -1.50
N VAL A 9 -1.56 -22.95 -0.26
CA VAL A 9 -0.70 -22.80 0.92
C VAL A 9 0.22 -24.03 1.02
N GLY A 10 1.51 -23.77 1.21
CA GLY A 10 2.52 -24.80 1.37
C GLY A 10 2.46 -25.48 2.74
N LYS A 11 3.38 -26.43 2.96
CA LYS A 11 3.30 -27.34 4.11
C LYS A 11 3.56 -26.65 5.46
N LYS A 12 4.29 -25.55 5.45
CA LYS A 12 4.62 -24.74 6.64
C LYS A 12 3.79 -23.46 6.72
N GLY A 13 2.73 -23.35 5.93
CA GLY A 13 1.91 -22.14 5.85
C GLY A 13 2.44 -21.09 4.87
N GLU A 14 3.44 -21.44 4.04
CA GLU A 14 4.02 -20.52 3.07
C GLU A 14 3.04 -20.20 1.92
N ILE A 15 2.94 -18.92 1.57
CA ILE A 15 2.22 -18.44 0.39
C ILE A 15 3.27 -17.87 -0.55
N LEU A 16 3.44 -18.48 -1.72
CA LEU A 16 4.40 -18.03 -2.73
C LEU A 16 3.69 -17.23 -3.82
N PRO A 17 3.63 -15.89 -3.73
CA PRO A 17 3.07 -15.07 -4.80
C PRO A 17 3.90 -15.25 -6.08
N LYS A 18 3.25 -15.41 -7.24
CA LYS A 18 3.97 -15.48 -8.52
C LYS A 18 4.54 -14.11 -8.91
N LYS A 19 5.42 -14.13 -9.91
CA LYS A 19 6.13 -12.93 -10.40
C LYS A 19 5.21 -11.73 -10.69
N PRO A 20 4.06 -11.87 -11.39
CA PRO A 20 3.20 -10.72 -11.68
C PRO A 20 2.64 -10.05 -10.42
N LEU A 21 2.21 -10.85 -9.43
CA LEU A 21 1.68 -10.33 -8.16
C LEU A 21 2.75 -9.55 -7.41
N ARG A 22 3.97 -10.08 -7.34
CA ARG A 22 5.09 -9.41 -6.69
C ARG A 22 5.50 -8.11 -7.36
N GLU A 23 5.56 -8.08 -8.69
CA GLU A 23 5.95 -6.90 -9.46
C GLU A 23 4.96 -5.75 -9.27
N ILE A 24 3.65 -6.02 -9.32
CA ILE A 24 2.63 -5.00 -9.07
C ILE A 24 2.63 -4.54 -7.61
N SER A 25 2.87 -5.44 -6.66
CA SER A 25 3.00 -5.09 -5.24
C SER A 25 4.34 -4.42 -4.90
N GLY A 26 5.29 -4.33 -5.83
CA GLY A 26 6.62 -3.77 -5.62
C GLY A 26 7.52 -4.57 -4.67
N ILE A 27 7.19 -5.84 -4.39
CA ILE A 27 7.89 -6.70 -3.42
C ILE A 27 8.97 -7.52 -4.14
N HIS A 28 10.22 -7.34 -3.72
CA HIS A 28 11.39 -8.00 -4.28
C HIS A 28 12.04 -8.95 -3.27
N PRO A 29 12.84 -9.93 -3.73
CA PRO A 29 13.61 -10.78 -2.82
C PRO A 29 14.53 -9.95 -1.92
N GLY A 30 14.39 -10.09 -0.61
CA GLY A 30 15.16 -9.34 0.38
C GLY A 30 14.40 -8.18 1.04
N ASP A 31 13.25 -7.79 0.48
CA ASP A 31 12.42 -6.75 1.07
C ASP A 31 11.83 -7.19 2.41
N ASN A 32 11.73 -6.22 3.33
CA ASN A 32 10.92 -6.39 4.53
C ASN A 32 9.46 -6.02 4.21
N VAL A 33 8.53 -6.79 4.75
CA VAL A 33 7.10 -6.55 4.59
C VAL A 33 6.41 -6.53 5.95
N LEU A 34 5.39 -5.70 6.07
CA LEU A 34 4.46 -5.70 7.18
C LEU A 34 3.28 -6.60 6.82
N ILE A 35 2.98 -7.57 7.67
CA ILE A 35 1.85 -8.47 7.47
C ILE A 35 0.83 -8.23 8.58
N GLU A 36 -0.38 -7.85 8.20
CA GLU A 36 -1.52 -7.67 9.09
C GLU A 36 -2.54 -8.78 8.85
N ALA A 37 -3.07 -9.35 9.94
CA ALA A 37 -4.13 -10.35 9.87
C ALA A 37 -5.47 -9.73 10.27
N GLN A 38 -6.48 -9.95 9.42
CA GLN A 38 -7.87 -9.63 9.66
C GLN A 38 -8.71 -10.91 9.49
N PRO A 39 -9.94 -10.99 10.04
CA PRO A 39 -10.80 -12.16 9.84
C PRO A 39 -10.95 -12.53 8.36
N GLY A 40 -10.39 -13.68 7.97
CA GLY A 40 -10.42 -14.19 6.60
C GLY A 40 -9.48 -13.50 5.60
N ARG A 41 -8.59 -12.60 6.03
CA ARG A 41 -7.70 -11.84 5.14
C ARG A 41 -6.30 -11.64 5.73
N LEU A 42 -5.29 -11.68 4.87
CA LEU A 42 -3.93 -11.20 5.18
C LEU A 42 -3.64 -10.01 4.27
N ILE A 43 -3.21 -8.90 4.85
CA ILE A 43 -2.77 -7.70 4.14
C ILE A 43 -1.25 -7.65 4.24
N ILE A 44 -0.57 -7.59 3.09
CA ILE A 44 0.89 -7.57 3.01
C ILE A 44 1.30 -6.24 2.41
N ASN A 45 1.95 -5.40 3.20
CA ASN A 45 2.42 -4.08 2.80
C ASN A 45 3.95 -4.08 2.70
N LYS A 46 4.50 -3.54 1.62
CA LYS A 46 5.95 -3.32 1.52
C LYS A 46 6.37 -2.25 2.54
N ILE A 47 7.49 -2.51 3.23
CA ILE A 47 8.18 -1.49 4.03
C ILE A 47 9.27 -0.91 3.14
N PHE A 48 9.12 0.36 2.76
CA PHE A 48 10.10 1.06 1.93
C PHE A 48 11.33 1.45 2.77
N THR A 49 12.50 1.44 2.13
CA THR A 49 13.70 2.04 2.73
C THR A 49 13.68 3.56 2.57
N VAL A 50 14.54 4.25 3.32
CA VAL A 50 14.66 5.71 3.21
C VAL A 50 15.10 6.12 1.80
N GLU A 51 16.02 5.35 1.20
CA GLU A 51 16.52 5.58 -0.15
C GLU A 51 15.39 5.42 -1.19
N GLU A 52 14.59 4.35 -1.09
CA GLU A 52 13.45 4.15 -1.98
C GLU A 52 12.44 5.30 -1.87
N LEU A 53 12.17 5.79 -0.65
CA LEU A 53 11.28 6.92 -0.42
C LEU A 53 11.80 8.23 -1.04
N LEU A 54 13.11 8.46 -1.05
CA LEU A 54 13.72 9.65 -1.64
C LEU A 54 13.75 9.59 -3.17
N GLU A 55 13.79 8.40 -3.76
CA GLU A 55 13.75 8.19 -5.21
C GLU A 55 12.33 8.23 -5.79
N MET A 56 11.30 8.11 -4.94
CA MET A 56 9.91 8.21 -5.37
C MET A 56 9.61 9.58 -6.00
N PRO A 57 8.72 9.62 -7.00
CA PRO A 57 8.32 10.87 -7.62
C PRO A 57 7.74 11.81 -6.56
N ILE A 58 8.17 13.07 -6.59
CA ILE A 58 7.66 14.11 -5.70
C ILE A 58 6.17 14.30 -6.01
N ILE A 59 5.32 13.93 -5.06
CA ILE A 59 3.86 14.03 -5.19
C ILE A 59 3.31 15.40 -4.79
N SER A 60 4.07 16.19 -4.03
CA SER A 60 3.72 17.56 -3.64
C SER A 60 4.99 18.38 -3.31
N GLN A 61 4.93 19.70 -3.47
CA GLN A 61 6.00 20.63 -3.15
C GLN A 61 5.56 21.55 -2.00
N GLY A 62 6.28 21.53 -0.87
CA GLY A 62 5.95 22.36 0.29
C GLY A 62 6.81 22.04 1.51
N THR A 63 6.50 22.67 2.65
CA THR A 63 7.01 22.22 3.94
C THR A 63 6.19 21.02 4.42
N ALA A 64 6.73 20.21 5.34
CA ALA A 64 5.97 19.09 5.92
C ALA A 64 4.60 19.57 6.47
N GLU A 65 4.59 20.71 7.16
CA GLU A 65 3.38 21.31 7.72
C GLU A 65 2.38 21.76 6.65
N SER A 66 2.84 22.33 5.53
CA SER A 66 1.92 22.73 4.46
C SER A 66 1.31 21.51 3.75
N VAL A 67 2.12 20.47 3.52
CA VAL A 67 1.66 19.24 2.88
C VAL A 67 0.65 18.49 3.77
N GLU A 68 0.90 18.41 5.08
CA GLU A 68 -0.04 17.82 6.04
C GLU A 68 -1.40 18.57 6.03
N LYS A 69 -1.38 19.90 6.00
CA LYS A 69 -2.59 20.72 5.91
C LYS A 69 -3.38 20.45 4.63
N GLU A 70 -2.70 20.39 3.48
CA GLU A 70 -3.34 20.10 2.19
C GLU A 70 -4.01 18.71 2.20
N ILE A 71 -3.35 17.70 2.77
CA ILE A 71 -3.91 16.35 2.90
C ILE A 71 -5.17 16.36 3.78
N GLU A 72 -5.14 17.03 4.93
CA GLU A 72 -6.31 17.11 5.82
C GLU A 72 -7.50 17.83 5.18
N GLU A 73 -7.26 18.88 4.40
CA GLU A 73 -8.32 19.61 3.69
C GLU A 73 -8.97 18.73 2.63
N GLU A 74 -8.18 17.98 1.87
CA GLU A 74 -8.67 17.08 0.82
C GLU A 74 -9.52 15.95 1.40
N VAL A 75 -9.12 15.37 2.53
CA VAL A 75 -9.90 14.35 3.25
C VAL A 75 -11.28 14.89 3.65
N LYS A 76 -11.34 16.11 4.21
CA LYS A 76 -12.62 16.75 4.58
C LYS A 76 -13.53 16.98 3.38
N ILE A 77 -12.98 17.30 2.22
CA ILE A 77 -13.74 17.49 0.98
C ILE A 77 -14.33 16.15 0.54
N GLN A 78 -13.53 15.08 0.52
CA GLN A 78 -13.98 13.74 0.14
C GLN A 78 -15.06 13.18 1.07
N GLU A 79 -14.94 13.40 2.38
CA GLU A 79 -15.95 13.01 3.36
C GLU A 79 -17.29 13.73 3.13
N LYS A 80 -17.25 15.04 2.82
CA LYS A 80 -18.47 15.80 2.49
C LYS A 80 -19.13 15.29 1.22
N LEU A 81 -18.36 15.10 0.15
CA LEU A 81 -18.88 14.58 -1.11
C LEU A 81 -19.52 13.20 -0.95
N THR A 82 -18.91 12.32 -0.15
CA THR A 82 -19.43 10.97 0.10
C THR A 82 -20.72 10.99 0.92
N ASN A 83 -20.84 11.93 1.87
CA ASN A 83 -22.03 12.06 2.71
C ASN A 83 -23.19 12.79 2.02
N ASP A 84 -22.92 13.69 1.08
CA ASP A 84 -23.93 14.44 0.32
C ASP A 84 -24.53 13.61 -0.85
N GLU A 85 -23.93 12.49 -1.21
CA GLU A 85 -24.44 11.51 -2.19
C GLU A 85 -25.38 10.44 -1.59
N HIS A 86 -25.80 10.59 -0.32
CA HIS A 86 -26.73 9.68 0.37
C HIS A 86 -27.99 10.35 0.91
#